data_AF-A0A7Z9FDK0-F1
#
_entry.id   AF-A0A7Z9FDK0-F1
#
_cell.length_a   1.000
_cell.length_b   1.000
_cell.length_c   1.000
_cell.angle_alpha   90.00
_cell.angle_beta   90.00
_cell.angle_gamma   90.00
#
_symmetry.space_group_name_H-M   'P 1'
#
loop_
_entity.id
_entity.type
_entity.pdbx_description
1 polymer ?
#
loop_
_entity_poly.entity_id
_entity_poly.type
_entity_poly.pdbx_seq_one_letter_code
_entity_poly.pdbx_strand_id
1 'polypeptide(L)'
;MNHVNVLTPGFNSPNGCAFLFPLVVHRRMLANYGFGVRLRNAVTPTLLDCDTLIVDSKFYRDRWQGDAAAVIDTLEYFKTQIPRLIYCDTTDSTGSLKVDVLPIVDCYAKAQLLRNRSEYGAPHYGHRIYTDYYHRRAGITDDEPDWSEPVSQNSHLEKLAVSWNSGLADYSLLGPARMSLYGHFPVSSLLSFPRRRTPPDCPRPMQLHVRMGTTYARASISYQREMILSRLGPPVAAGKINRRSYLDELSRAQSVLSPFGLGEITLKDYEVFLSGACLIKPNMNHLETWPDLFRPGETVACFDWDL
;
A
#
# COMPACT_ATOMS: atom_id res chain seq x y z
N MET A 1 28.93 0.74 11.00
CA MET A 1 27.61 0.11 10.82
C MET A 1 26.59 1.22 11.02
N ASN A 2 25.74 1.48 10.03
CA ASN A 2 24.69 2.50 10.12
C ASN A 2 23.56 1.97 11.00
N HIS A 3 23.28 2.66 12.10
CA HIS A 3 22.21 2.33 13.03
C HIS A 3 20.90 2.97 12.56
N VAL A 4 19.89 2.13 12.31
CA VAL A 4 18.58 2.56 11.84
C VAL A 4 17.52 2.21 12.88
N ASN A 5 16.87 3.22 13.46
CA ASN A 5 15.69 3.02 14.27
C ASN A 5 14.44 3.22 13.39
N VAL A 6 13.43 2.37 13.59
CA VAL A 6 12.13 2.47 12.91
C VAL A 6 11.05 2.67 13.96
N LEU A 7 10.50 3.88 14.04
CA LEU A 7 9.38 4.21 14.92
C LEU A 7 8.08 3.75 14.26
N THR A 8 7.41 2.77 14.86
CA THR A 8 6.26 2.09 14.25
C THR A 8 5.31 1.53 15.32
N PRO A 9 3.98 1.49 15.08
CA PRO A 9 3.06 0.84 15.99
C PRO A 9 3.13 -0.70 15.88
N GLY A 10 4.00 -1.24 15.01
CA GLY A 10 4.24 -2.67 14.86
C GLY A 10 3.31 -3.34 13.85
N PHE A 11 3.18 -4.66 13.96
CA PHE A 11 2.41 -5.52 13.04
C PHE A 11 0.89 -5.45 13.34
N ASN A 12 0.33 -4.25 13.33
CA ASN A 12 -1.06 -3.98 13.76
C ASN A 12 -2.05 -3.76 12.60
N SER A 13 -1.57 -3.70 11.36
CA SER A 13 -2.40 -3.47 10.18
C SER A 13 -1.76 -4.08 8.93
N PRO A 14 -2.53 -4.42 7.87
CA PRO A 14 -1.98 -5.05 6.68
C PRO A 14 -0.80 -4.28 6.05
N ASN A 15 -0.93 -2.96 5.85
CA ASN A 15 0.15 -2.17 5.26
C ASN A 15 1.36 -2.02 6.20
N GLY A 16 1.13 -1.92 7.52
CA GLY A 16 2.22 -1.89 8.50
C GLY A 16 2.97 -3.22 8.54
N CYS A 17 2.25 -4.34 8.53
CA CYS A 17 2.84 -5.67 8.39
C CYS A 17 3.68 -5.75 7.12
N ALA A 18 3.15 -5.34 5.97
CA ALA A 18 3.88 -5.40 4.70
C ALA A 18 5.11 -4.49 4.66
N PHE A 19 5.03 -3.31 5.28
CA PHE A 19 6.16 -2.40 5.43
C PHE A 19 7.27 -3.00 6.30
N LEU A 20 6.93 -3.55 7.47
CA LEU A 20 7.91 -4.05 8.44
C LEU A 20 8.44 -5.45 8.11
N PHE A 21 7.67 -6.26 7.38
CA PHE A 21 8.02 -7.65 7.06
C PHE A 21 9.42 -7.82 6.47
N PRO A 22 9.81 -7.12 5.38
CA PRO A 22 11.14 -7.29 4.80
C PRO A 22 12.25 -6.84 5.76
N LEU A 23 12.02 -5.84 6.62
CA LEU A 23 13.00 -5.39 7.62
C LEU A 23 13.33 -6.47 8.66
N VAL A 24 12.33 -7.29 9.02
CA VAL A 24 12.53 -8.41 9.95
C VAL A 24 13.12 -9.62 9.24
N VAL A 25 12.53 -10.03 8.12
CA VAL A 25 12.94 -11.25 7.39
C VAL A 25 14.36 -11.11 6.85
N HIS A 26 14.74 -9.93 6.37
CA HIS A 26 16.07 -9.67 5.82
C HIS A 26 17.04 -9.01 6.81
N ARG A 27 16.74 -9.00 8.11
CA ARG A 27 17.59 -8.34 9.13
C ARG A 27 19.06 -8.73 9.07
N ARG A 28 19.37 -10.01 8.83
CA ARG A 28 20.76 -10.49 8.69
C ARG A 28 21.42 -9.99 7.41
N MET A 29 20.69 -9.97 6.30
CA MET A 29 21.17 -9.43 5.03
C MET A 29 21.48 -7.94 5.18
N LEU A 30 20.56 -7.18 5.76
CA LEU A 30 20.75 -5.74 6.05
C LEU A 30 21.99 -5.50 6.91
N ALA A 31 22.20 -6.31 7.96
CA ALA A 31 23.38 -6.22 8.81
C ALA A 31 24.69 -6.50 8.04
N ASN A 32 24.69 -7.49 7.13
CA ASN A 32 25.83 -7.78 6.28
C ASN A 32 26.15 -6.64 5.30
N TYR A 33 25.13 -5.88 4.88
CA TYR A 33 25.30 -4.63 4.11
C TYR A 33 25.61 -3.41 5.01
N GLY A 34 25.83 -3.62 6.30
CA GLY A 34 26.23 -2.57 7.23
C GLY A 34 25.09 -1.81 7.90
N PHE A 35 23.83 -2.27 7.79
CA PHE A 35 22.65 -1.63 8.38
C PHE A 35 22.12 -2.40 9.60
N GLY A 36 22.18 -1.77 10.77
CA GLY A 36 21.62 -2.28 12.01
C GLY A 36 20.21 -1.76 12.27
N VAL A 37 19.19 -2.53 11.88
CA VAL A 37 17.78 -2.12 12.03
C VAL A 37 17.21 -2.54 13.39
N ARG A 38 16.55 -1.60 14.07
CA ARG A 38 15.80 -1.81 15.32
C ARG A 38 14.39 -1.20 15.21
N LEU A 39 13.37 -2.00 15.50
CA LEU A 39 11.99 -1.50 15.58
C LEU A 39 11.74 -0.92 16.97
N ARG A 40 11.13 0.27 17.02
CA ARG A 40 10.79 1.01 18.24
C ARG A 40 9.30 1.31 18.22
N ASN A 41 8.59 0.96 19.28
CA ASN A 41 7.14 1.14 19.41
C ASN A 41 6.75 2.33 20.30
N ALA A 42 7.72 3.11 20.74
CA ALA A 42 7.52 4.28 21.57
C ALA A 42 8.66 5.28 21.37
N VAL A 43 8.37 6.55 21.64
CA VAL A 43 9.39 7.60 21.75
C VAL A 43 10.06 7.46 23.11
N THR A 44 11.30 6.96 23.11
CA THR A 44 12.13 6.77 24.30
C THR A 44 13.38 7.64 24.22
N PRO A 45 14.10 7.91 25.31
CA PRO A 45 15.34 8.69 25.28
C PRO A 45 16.38 8.16 24.27
N THR A 46 16.42 6.84 24.04
CA THR A 46 17.36 6.20 23.10
C THR A 46 16.83 6.05 21.66
N LEU A 47 15.67 6.65 21.34
CA LEU A 47 15.10 6.60 19.99
C LEU A 47 16.02 7.31 18.98
N LEU A 48 16.65 8.40 19.41
CA LEU A 48 17.46 9.26 18.54
C LEU A 48 18.94 8.86 18.51
N ASP A 49 19.34 7.85 19.29
CA ASP A 49 20.68 7.25 19.29
C ASP A 49 20.87 6.36 18.04
N CYS A 50 20.83 6.96 16.85
CA CYS A 50 20.95 6.29 15.57
C CYS A 50 21.38 7.26 14.46
N ASP A 51 21.86 6.73 13.33
CA ASP A 51 22.28 7.53 12.17
C ASP A 51 21.07 7.86 11.28
N THR A 52 20.03 7.05 11.32
CA THR A 52 18.79 7.25 10.54
C THR A 52 17.57 6.83 11.35
N LEU A 53 16.58 7.73 11.42
CA LEU A 53 15.26 7.45 11.97
C LEU A 53 14.27 7.33 10.83
N ILE A 54 13.58 6.20 10.78
CA ILE A 54 12.44 5.98 9.91
C ILE A 54 11.16 6.09 10.76
N VAL A 55 10.24 6.96 10.36
CA VAL A 55 8.92 7.10 11.00
C VAL A 55 7.87 6.47 10.10
N ASP A 56 7.25 5.38 10.56
CA ASP A 56 6.04 4.82 9.93
C ASP A 56 4.87 5.77 10.18
N SER A 57 4.21 6.24 9.11
CA SER A 57 3.11 7.20 9.19
C SER A 57 1.99 6.75 10.14
N LYS A 58 1.80 5.44 10.30
CA LYS A 58 0.77 4.88 11.19
C LYS A 58 1.07 5.04 12.67
N PHE A 59 2.31 5.33 13.07
CA PHE A 59 2.64 5.58 14.47
C PHE A 59 1.88 6.79 15.03
N TYR A 60 1.71 7.84 14.21
CA TYR A 60 1.01 9.07 14.57
C TYR A 60 -0.42 9.16 14.03
N ARG A 61 -1.01 8.07 13.52
CA ARG A 61 -2.31 8.10 12.82
C ARG A 61 -3.38 8.86 13.60
N ASP A 62 -3.58 8.50 14.86
CA ASP A 62 -4.66 9.06 15.67
C ASP A 62 -4.35 10.50 16.08
N ARG A 63 -3.06 10.82 16.28
CA ARG A 63 -2.61 12.18 16.61
C ARG A 63 -2.77 13.14 15.43
N TRP A 64 -2.67 12.69 14.19
CA TRP A 64 -2.95 13.54 13.03
C TRP A 64 -4.40 14.06 13.01
N GLN A 65 -5.36 13.37 13.63
CA GLN A 65 -6.75 13.82 13.69
C GLN A 65 -7.03 14.76 14.87
N GLY A 66 -6.30 14.63 15.98
CA GLY A 66 -6.55 15.40 17.20
C GLY A 66 -5.54 16.50 17.51
N ASP A 67 -4.29 16.36 17.06
CA ASP A 67 -3.16 17.23 17.41
C ASP A 67 -2.04 17.14 16.36
N ALA A 68 -2.35 17.56 15.13
CA ALA A 68 -1.39 17.54 14.03
C ALA A 68 -0.16 18.42 14.30
N ALA A 69 -0.34 19.56 14.99
CA ALA A 69 0.73 20.48 15.34
C ALA A 69 1.79 19.80 16.22
N ALA A 70 1.39 19.06 17.26
CA ALA A 70 2.36 18.35 18.09
C ALA A 70 3.13 17.27 17.34
N VAL A 71 2.52 16.65 16.32
CA VAL A 71 3.24 15.69 15.45
C VAL A 71 4.30 16.41 14.63
N ILE A 72 3.96 17.56 14.04
CA ILE A 72 4.90 18.42 13.29
C ILE A 72 6.06 18.86 14.19
N ASP A 73 5.77 19.44 15.36
CA ASP A 73 6.79 19.88 16.33
C ASP A 73 7.74 18.73 16.71
N THR A 74 7.18 17.52 16.87
CA THR A 74 7.97 16.32 17.19
C THR A 74 8.89 15.92 16.02
N LEU A 75 8.40 15.96 14.78
CA LEU A 75 9.20 15.64 13.59
C LEU A 75 10.31 16.68 13.36
N GLU A 76 10.01 17.96 13.58
CA GLU A 76 11.00 19.04 13.52
C GLU A 76 12.08 18.82 14.59
N TYR A 77 11.68 18.52 15.82
CA TYR A 77 12.61 18.16 16.88
C TYR A 77 13.50 16.99 16.47
N PHE A 78 12.93 15.88 15.97
CA PHE A 78 13.73 14.74 15.49
C PHE A 78 14.72 15.15 14.41
N LYS A 79 14.30 15.98 13.45
CA LYS A 79 15.16 16.46 12.37
C LYS A 79 16.37 17.24 12.88
N THR A 80 16.25 17.99 13.98
CA THR A 80 17.39 18.71 14.59
C THR A 80 18.38 17.79 15.29
N GLN A 81 17.95 16.61 15.72
CA GLN A 81 18.76 15.71 16.54
C GLN A 81 19.46 14.60 15.76
N ILE A 82 18.98 14.29 14.55
CA ILE A 82 19.45 13.14 13.78
C ILE A 82 19.97 13.53 12.39
N PRO A 83 21.03 12.86 11.87
CA PRO A 83 21.53 13.16 10.54
C PRO A 83 20.51 12.94 9.43
N ARG A 84 19.67 11.90 9.54
CA ARG A 84 18.70 11.52 8.51
C ARG A 84 17.35 11.11 9.08
N LEU A 85 16.31 11.82 8.67
CA LEU A 85 14.91 11.54 9.00
C LEU A 85 14.14 11.13 7.73
N ILE A 86 13.60 9.92 7.74
CA ILE A 86 12.78 9.38 6.66
C ILE A 86 11.36 9.19 7.17
N TYR A 87 10.38 9.75 6.48
CA TYR A 87 8.97 9.47 6.75
C TYR A 87 8.45 8.44 5.75
N CYS A 88 8.06 7.27 6.25
CA CYS A 88 7.51 6.20 5.45
C CYS A 88 5.98 6.25 5.52
N ASP A 89 5.36 6.75 4.46
CA ASP A 89 3.91 6.73 4.32
C ASP A 89 3.42 5.35 3.88
N THR A 90 2.77 4.65 4.82
CA THR A 90 2.17 3.33 4.61
C THR A 90 0.67 3.38 4.33
N THR A 91 0.12 4.56 4.04
CA THR A 91 -1.29 4.74 3.63
C THR A 91 -1.52 4.41 2.16
N ASP A 92 -2.75 4.02 1.84
CA ASP A 92 -3.16 3.66 0.49
C ASP A 92 -3.29 4.86 -0.45
N SER A 93 -3.34 4.51 -1.74
CA SER A 93 -3.38 5.36 -2.93
C SER A 93 -2.08 6.06 -3.28
N THR A 94 -1.92 6.40 -4.56
CA THR A 94 -0.81 7.25 -5.03
C THR A 94 -1.05 8.74 -4.74
N GLY A 95 -2.31 9.19 -4.68
CA GLY A 95 -2.67 10.61 -4.66
C GLY A 95 -2.55 11.30 -3.30
N SER A 96 -2.66 10.57 -2.18
CA SER A 96 -2.59 11.16 -0.84
C SER A 96 -1.15 11.30 -0.35
N LEU A 97 -0.80 12.53 0.04
CA LEU A 97 0.44 12.86 0.74
C LEU A 97 0.13 13.59 2.06
N LYS A 98 1.09 13.58 2.98
CA LYS A 98 1.11 14.49 4.13
C LYS A 98 2.04 15.65 3.80
N VAL A 99 1.49 16.68 3.15
CA VAL A 99 2.26 17.78 2.55
C VAL A 99 3.09 18.52 3.60
N ASP A 100 2.52 18.76 4.79
CA ASP A 100 3.20 19.41 5.93
C ASP A 100 4.46 18.68 6.41
N VAL A 101 4.64 17.40 6.08
CA VAL A 101 5.83 16.63 6.47
C VAL A 101 7.00 16.86 5.50
N LEU A 102 6.71 17.19 4.23
CA LEU A 102 7.72 17.35 3.18
C LEU A 102 8.80 18.41 3.52
N PRO A 103 8.50 19.59 4.09
CA PRO A 103 9.52 20.56 4.47
C PRO A 103 10.55 20.01 5.47
N ILE A 104 10.13 19.11 6.35
CA ILE A 104 10.87 18.69 7.55
C ILE A 104 11.85 17.55 7.24
N VAL A 105 11.41 16.57 6.46
CA VAL A 105 12.14 15.29 6.32
C VAL A 105 13.19 15.34 5.22
N ASP A 106 14.17 14.44 5.30
CA ASP A 106 15.16 14.25 4.23
C ASP A 106 14.60 13.41 3.08
N CYS A 107 13.65 12.54 3.38
CA CYS A 107 13.00 11.68 2.40
C CYS A 107 11.58 11.35 2.86
N TYR A 108 10.64 11.49 1.92
CA TYR A 108 9.28 11.03 2.06
C TYR A 108 9.10 9.78 1.20
N ALA A 109 9.13 8.62 1.84
CA ALA A 109 9.06 7.33 1.17
C ALA A 109 7.61 6.82 1.17
N LYS A 110 7.09 6.38 0.03
CA LYS A 110 5.74 5.81 -0.07
C LYS A 110 5.72 4.58 -0.95
N ALA A 111 4.88 3.60 -0.62
CA ALA A 111 4.77 2.32 -1.32
C ALA A 111 4.43 2.45 -2.81
N GLN A 112 3.74 3.52 -3.18
CA GLN A 112 3.31 3.83 -4.55
C GLN A 112 3.24 5.35 -4.70
N LEU A 113 3.73 5.87 -5.82
CA LEU A 113 3.72 7.30 -6.14
C LEU A 113 3.19 7.53 -7.56
N LEU A 114 2.67 8.72 -7.83
CA LEU A 114 2.29 9.13 -9.19
C LEU A 114 3.55 9.28 -10.04
N ARG A 115 3.70 8.48 -11.10
CA ARG A 115 4.84 8.52 -12.02
C ARG A 115 5.15 9.94 -12.49
N ASN A 116 4.11 10.71 -12.85
CA ASN A 116 4.23 12.15 -13.04
C ASN A 116 4.10 12.88 -11.68
N ARG A 117 5.23 13.30 -11.10
CA ARG A 117 5.25 13.98 -9.80
C ARG A 117 4.61 15.38 -9.84
N SER A 118 4.51 16.01 -11.01
CA SER A 118 3.88 17.35 -11.10
C SER A 118 2.38 17.32 -10.79
N GLU A 119 1.73 16.16 -10.91
CA GLU A 119 0.30 16.00 -10.56
C GLU A 119 0.03 16.29 -9.08
N TYR A 120 1.03 16.13 -8.20
CA TYR A 120 0.88 16.51 -6.79
C TYR A 120 0.75 18.03 -6.60
N GLY A 121 1.06 18.85 -7.60
CA GLY A 121 0.83 20.30 -7.57
C GLY A 121 -0.63 20.70 -7.75
N ALA A 122 -1.52 19.74 -8.08
CA ALA A 122 -2.94 19.96 -8.22
C ALA A 122 -3.74 19.15 -7.20
N PRO A 123 -4.89 19.66 -6.72
CA PRO A 123 -5.76 18.88 -5.86
C PRO A 123 -6.48 17.80 -6.65
N HIS A 124 -6.57 16.59 -6.09
CA HIS A 124 -7.35 15.47 -6.61
C HIS A 124 -8.59 15.25 -5.74
N TYR A 125 -9.77 15.24 -6.37
CA TYR A 125 -11.00 14.87 -5.70
C TYR A 125 -10.89 13.49 -5.04
N GLY A 126 -11.40 13.35 -3.81
CA GLY A 126 -11.38 12.11 -3.06
C GLY A 126 -9.97 11.65 -2.66
N HIS A 127 -8.96 12.52 -2.75
CA HIS A 127 -7.53 12.26 -2.48
C HIS A 127 -6.84 11.31 -3.47
N ARG A 128 -7.45 11.03 -4.62
CA ARG A 128 -6.94 10.01 -5.56
C ARG A 128 -7.19 10.44 -7.00
N ILE A 129 -6.23 10.14 -7.87
CA ILE A 129 -6.30 10.53 -9.28
C ILE A 129 -7.46 9.85 -10.02
N TYR A 130 -7.79 8.60 -9.69
CA TYR A 130 -8.90 7.90 -10.35
C TYR A 130 -10.27 8.39 -9.86
N THR A 131 -10.42 8.77 -8.60
CA THR A 131 -11.67 9.37 -8.09
C THR A 131 -11.88 10.76 -8.69
N ASP A 132 -10.81 11.54 -8.85
CA ASP A 132 -10.81 12.80 -9.58
C ASP A 132 -11.19 12.64 -11.06
N TYR A 133 -10.65 11.64 -11.73
CA TYR A 133 -11.05 11.29 -13.09
C TYR A 133 -12.55 10.98 -13.19
N TYR A 134 -13.10 10.16 -12.29
CA TYR A 134 -14.53 9.84 -12.30
C TYR A 134 -15.41 11.05 -11.96
N HIS A 135 -14.99 11.88 -11.01
CA HIS A 135 -15.68 13.11 -10.67
C HIS A 135 -15.78 14.05 -11.86
N ARG A 136 -14.65 14.35 -12.52
CA ARG A 136 -14.58 15.28 -13.66
C ARG A 136 -15.27 14.74 -14.91
N ARG A 137 -15.14 13.45 -15.19
CA ARG A 137 -15.65 12.85 -16.44
C ARG A 137 -17.10 12.41 -16.37
N ALA A 138 -17.51 11.84 -15.23
CA ALA A 138 -18.83 11.25 -15.05
C ALA A 138 -19.73 12.02 -14.06
N GLY A 139 -19.24 13.12 -13.47
CA GLY A 139 -20.01 13.96 -12.55
C GLY A 139 -20.29 13.31 -11.19
N ILE A 140 -19.57 12.24 -10.84
CA ILE A 140 -19.79 11.51 -9.59
C ILE A 140 -19.33 12.35 -8.41
N THR A 141 -20.20 12.51 -7.42
CA THR A 141 -19.93 13.31 -6.21
C THR A 141 -20.20 12.44 -4.99
N ASP A 142 -19.24 12.41 -4.07
CA ASP A 142 -19.34 11.79 -2.75
C ASP A 142 -20.22 12.63 -1.81
N ASP A 143 -20.87 11.99 -0.83
CA ASP A 143 -21.71 12.69 0.15
C ASP A 143 -20.93 13.72 0.99
N GLU A 144 -19.66 13.42 1.27
CA GLU A 144 -18.70 14.33 1.91
C GLU A 144 -17.52 14.57 0.95
N PRO A 145 -17.63 15.55 0.03
CA PRO A 145 -16.57 15.91 -0.90
C PRO A 145 -15.32 16.38 -0.18
N ASP A 146 -14.16 15.91 -0.65
CA ASP A 146 -12.87 16.23 -0.06
C ASP A 146 -11.77 16.16 -1.13
N TRP A 147 -10.67 16.87 -0.94
CA TRP A 147 -9.61 17.03 -1.94
C TRP A 147 -8.23 16.85 -1.31
N SER A 148 -7.28 16.31 -2.09
CA SER A 148 -5.88 16.28 -1.64
C SER A 148 -5.30 17.69 -1.58
N GLU A 149 -4.43 17.91 -0.61
CA GLU A 149 -3.64 19.12 -0.53
C GLU A 149 -2.55 19.13 -1.62
N PRO A 150 -2.44 20.21 -2.42
CA PRO A 150 -1.41 20.32 -3.43
C PRO A 150 -0.04 20.64 -2.81
N VAL A 151 1.02 20.09 -3.42
CA VAL A 151 2.41 20.40 -3.07
C VAL A 151 2.82 21.70 -3.78
N SER A 152 2.91 22.79 -3.03
CA SER A 152 3.18 24.12 -3.58
C SER A 152 4.64 24.36 -4.02
N GLN A 153 5.60 23.60 -3.50
CA GLN A 153 7.03 23.78 -3.78
C GLN A 153 7.62 22.58 -4.53
N ASN A 154 8.17 22.81 -5.72
CA ASN A 154 8.75 21.74 -6.54
C ASN A 154 9.93 21.03 -5.85
N SER A 155 10.73 21.74 -5.04
CA SER A 155 11.82 21.14 -4.24
C SER A 155 11.32 20.08 -3.25
N HIS A 156 10.06 20.15 -2.80
CA HIS A 156 9.47 19.12 -1.96
C HIS A 156 9.15 17.84 -2.73
N LEU A 157 8.90 17.92 -4.03
CA LEU A 157 8.67 16.75 -4.88
C LEU A 157 9.94 15.90 -5.04
N GLU A 158 11.12 16.53 -5.00
CA GLU A 158 12.42 15.85 -5.06
C GLU A 158 12.69 14.96 -3.83
N LYS A 159 12.00 15.21 -2.71
CA LYS A 159 12.09 14.39 -1.50
C LYS A 159 11.28 13.09 -1.59
N LEU A 160 10.37 12.99 -2.56
CA LEU A 160 9.50 11.82 -2.74
C LEU A 160 10.32 10.64 -3.29
N ALA A 161 10.31 9.53 -2.57
CA ALA A 161 10.95 8.29 -2.98
C ALA A 161 9.98 7.11 -2.94
N VAL A 162 10.12 6.20 -3.91
CA VAL A 162 9.37 4.94 -3.90
C VAL A 162 9.97 4.02 -2.83
N SER A 163 9.17 3.67 -1.83
CA SER A 163 9.44 2.58 -0.89
C SER A 163 9.09 1.24 -1.54
N TRP A 164 9.47 0.13 -0.90
CA TRP A 164 8.82 -1.13 -1.22
C TRP A 164 7.32 -1.07 -0.99
N ASN A 165 6.59 -1.67 -1.93
CA ASN A 165 5.15 -1.77 -1.88
C ASN A 165 4.70 -2.92 -0.97
N SER A 166 3.39 -3.06 -0.83
CA SER A 166 2.79 -4.07 0.04
C SER A 166 3.06 -5.52 -0.41
N GLY A 167 3.58 -5.75 -1.62
CA GLY A 167 3.80 -7.08 -2.18
C GLY A 167 4.89 -7.90 -1.49
N LEU A 168 5.72 -7.29 -0.64
CA LEU A 168 6.79 -7.98 0.09
C LEU A 168 6.31 -8.64 1.40
N ALA A 169 5.02 -8.91 1.57
CA ALA A 169 4.44 -9.61 2.71
C ALA A 169 4.06 -11.07 2.40
N ASP A 170 3.66 -11.83 3.42
CA ASP A 170 3.11 -13.18 3.25
C ASP A 170 1.59 -13.15 3.03
N TYR A 171 1.19 -13.30 1.76
CA TYR A 171 -0.22 -13.42 1.34
C TYR A 171 -0.68 -14.87 1.16
N SER A 172 0.06 -15.86 1.67
CA SER A 172 -0.37 -17.25 1.66
C SER A 172 -1.56 -17.50 2.60
N LEU A 173 -2.09 -18.73 2.61
CA LEU A 173 -3.22 -19.12 3.46
C LEU A 173 -3.04 -18.72 4.93
N LEU A 174 -1.85 -18.94 5.50
CA LEU A 174 -1.57 -18.66 6.91
C LEU A 174 -0.80 -17.36 7.14
N GLY A 175 -0.37 -16.68 6.07
CA GLY A 175 0.49 -15.50 6.15
C GLY A 175 -0.07 -14.38 7.02
N PRO A 176 -1.31 -13.90 6.81
CA PRO A 176 -1.91 -12.88 7.67
C PRO A 176 -1.97 -13.27 9.14
N ALA A 177 -2.32 -14.52 9.45
CA ALA A 177 -2.38 -15.02 10.82
C ALA A 177 -0.99 -15.08 11.46
N ARG A 178 0.04 -15.51 10.71
CA ARG A 178 1.44 -15.56 11.19
C ARG A 178 2.00 -14.17 11.44
N MET A 179 1.72 -13.20 10.57
CA MET A 179 2.12 -11.80 10.77
C MET A 179 1.42 -11.18 11.98
N SER A 180 0.13 -11.47 12.16
CA SER A 180 -0.61 -11.04 13.36
C SER A 180 -0.03 -11.66 14.64
N LEU A 181 0.31 -12.95 14.61
CA LEU A 181 0.94 -13.64 15.74
C LEU A 181 2.32 -13.05 16.06
N TYR A 182 3.12 -12.72 15.04
CA TYR A 182 4.41 -12.04 15.23
C TYR A 182 4.28 -10.73 16.00
N GLY A 183 3.21 -9.96 15.76
CA GLY A 183 2.92 -8.72 16.50
C GLY A 183 2.75 -8.91 18.01
N HIS A 184 2.30 -10.09 18.44
CA HIS A 184 2.13 -10.45 19.84
C HIS A 184 3.33 -11.22 20.41
N PHE A 185 4.00 -12.01 19.56
CA PHE A 185 5.11 -12.87 19.94
C PHE A 185 6.21 -12.77 18.87
N PRO A 186 7.20 -11.87 19.02
CA PRO A 186 8.13 -11.46 17.96
C PRO A 186 9.24 -12.50 17.69
N VAL A 187 8.84 -13.71 17.32
CA VAL A 187 9.74 -14.79 16.91
C VAL A 187 9.90 -14.76 15.39
N SER A 188 11.11 -14.53 14.92
CA SER A 188 11.41 -14.33 13.49
C SER A 188 11.00 -15.51 12.60
N SER A 189 10.95 -16.74 13.12
CA SER A 189 10.48 -17.92 12.36
C SER A 189 9.00 -17.86 11.96
N LEU A 190 8.20 -17.01 12.63
CA LEU A 190 6.82 -16.76 12.22
C LEU A 190 6.73 -16.05 10.88
N LEU A 191 7.74 -15.27 10.50
CA LEU A 191 7.76 -14.52 9.24
C LEU A 191 8.57 -15.25 8.19
N SER A 192 7.96 -15.54 7.05
CA SER A 192 8.64 -16.14 5.90
C SER A 192 7.86 -15.87 4.63
N PHE A 193 8.54 -15.60 3.52
CA PHE A 193 7.87 -15.47 2.24
C PHE A 193 7.08 -16.75 1.87
N PRO A 194 5.98 -16.62 1.10
CA PRO A 194 5.23 -17.76 0.61
C PRO A 194 6.13 -18.75 -0.14
N ARG A 195 6.18 -20.00 0.36
CA ARG A 195 6.94 -21.08 -0.30
C ARG A 195 6.14 -21.83 -1.35
N ARG A 196 4.81 -21.92 -1.16
CA ARG A 196 3.90 -22.60 -2.08
C ARG A 196 3.20 -21.57 -2.94
N ARG A 197 3.17 -21.84 -4.24
CA ARG A 197 2.44 -21.08 -5.26
C ARG A 197 1.74 -22.09 -6.14
N THR A 198 0.57 -21.72 -6.67
CA THR A 198 -0.10 -22.53 -7.68
C THR A 198 0.59 -22.28 -9.02
N PRO A 199 1.07 -23.33 -9.72
CA PRO A 199 1.65 -23.17 -11.05
C PRO A 199 0.66 -22.58 -12.06
N PRO A 200 1.08 -21.71 -12.99
CA PRO A 200 0.18 -21.10 -13.97
C PRO A 200 -0.41 -22.13 -14.96
N ASP A 201 0.30 -23.22 -15.22
CA ASP A 201 -0.04 -24.31 -16.15
C ASP A 201 -1.02 -25.36 -15.61
N CYS A 202 -1.48 -25.23 -14.36
CA CYS A 202 -2.46 -26.16 -13.80
C CYS A 202 -3.85 -26.04 -14.49
N PRO A 203 -4.67 -27.10 -14.52
CA PRO A 203 -6.03 -27.03 -15.04
C PRO A 203 -6.89 -25.98 -14.31
N ARG A 204 -7.40 -25.00 -15.06
CA ARG A 204 -8.18 -23.86 -14.55
C ARG A 204 -9.57 -23.84 -15.20
N PRO A 205 -10.58 -24.51 -14.61
CA PRO A 205 -11.91 -24.65 -15.21
C PRO A 205 -12.73 -23.36 -15.23
N MET A 206 -12.35 -22.34 -14.44
CA MET A 206 -13.05 -21.06 -14.37
C MET A 206 -12.31 -20.03 -15.24
N GLN A 207 -12.94 -19.54 -16.31
CA GLN A 207 -12.31 -18.56 -17.21
C GLN A 207 -12.07 -17.21 -16.52
N LEU A 208 -13.07 -16.71 -15.80
CA LEU A 208 -13.01 -15.42 -15.13
C LEU A 208 -13.52 -15.52 -13.70
N HIS A 209 -12.72 -15.04 -12.75
CA HIS A 209 -13.13 -14.84 -11.36
C HIS A 209 -13.44 -13.38 -11.10
N VAL A 210 -14.64 -13.12 -10.55
CA VAL A 210 -15.08 -11.78 -10.15
C VAL A 210 -15.69 -11.85 -8.75
N ARG A 211 -14.87 -11.61 -7.72
CA ARG A 211 -15.35 -11.34 -6.36
C ARG A 211 -15.00 -9.92 -5.94
N MET A 212 -15.98 -9.05 -5.83
CA MET A 212 -15.77 -7.67 -5.39
C MET A 212 -17.03 -7.12 -4.73
N GLY A 213 -16.86 -6.38 -3.63
CA GLY A 213 -17.95 -5.59 -3.04
C GLY A 213 -18.03 -4.21 -3.68
N THR A 214 -19.23 -3.62 -3.72
CA THR A 214 -19.48 -2.23 -4.15
C THR A 214 -19.78 -1.29 -2.99
N THR A 215 -19.95 -1.82 -1.78
CA THR A 215 -20.26 -1.01 -0.60
C THR A 215 -19.05 -0.20 -0.15
N TYR A 216 -19.07 1.10 -0.43
CA TYR A 216 -18.11 2.10 0.01
C TYR A 216 -18.85 3.33 0.53
N ALA A 217 -18.22 4.09 1.42
CA ALA A 217 -18.76 5.37 1.88
C ALA A 217 -18.68 6.48 0.81
N ARG A 218 -17.80 6.31 -0.19
CA ARG A 218 -17.58 7.27 -1.27
C ARG A 218 -18.05 6.67 -2.60
N ALA A 219 -19.01 7.33 -3.26
CA ALA A 219 -19.55 6.93 -4.55
C ALA A 219 -18.47 6.93 -5.65
N SER A 220 -17.53 7.87 -5.60
CA SER A 220 -16.37 7.94 -6.49
C SER A 220 -15.49 6.68 -6.44
N ILE A 221 -15.48 5.98 -5.30
CA ILE A 221 -14.74 4.71 -5.12
C ILE A 221 -15.55 3.52 -5.63
N SER A 222 -16.87 3.49 -5.41
CA SER A 222 -17.71 2.38 -5.85
C SER A 222 -18.00 2.40 -7.36
N TYR A 223 -17.95 3.58 -7.99
CA TYR A 223 -18.35 3.83 -9.37
C TYR A 223 -17.81 2.82 -10.39
N GLN A 224 -16.48 2.64 -10.47
CA GLN A 224 -15.89 1.68 -11.42
C GLN A 224 -16.42 0.25 -11.21
N ARG A 225 -16.60 -0.14 -9.96
CA ARG A 225 -17.01 -1.51 -9.59
C ARG A 225 -18.47 -1.73 -9.97
N GLU A 226 -19.32 -0.72 -9.82
CA GLU A 226 -20.70 -0.73 -10.28
C GLU A 226 -20.79 -0.80 -11.81
N MET A 227 -19.98 0.00 -12.52
CA MET A 227 -19.91 -0.05 -13.99
C MET A 227 -19.45 -1.41 -14.54
N ILE A 228 -18.52 -2.08 -13.84
CA ILE A 228 -18.07 -3.43 -14.20
C ILE A 228 -19.23 -4.43 -14.03
N LEU A 229 -19.95 -4.36 -12.90
CA LEU A 229 -21.07 -5.27 -12.62
C LEU A 229 -22.23 -5.08 -13.59
N SER A 230 -22.51 -3.85 -14.01
CA SER A 230 -23.58 -3.59 -14.97
C SER A 230 -23.28 -4.19 -16.35
N ARG A 231 -22.00 -4.27 -16.75
CA ARG A 231 -21.56 -4.88 -18.02
C ARG A 231 -21.44 -6.41 -17.96
N LEU A 232 -20.92 -6.96 -16.85
CA LEU A 232 -20.71 -8.41 -16.70
C LEU A 232 -21.96 -9.17 -16.25
N GLY A 233 -22.99 -8.46 -15.78
CA GLY A 233 -24.13 -9.05 -15.09
C GLY A 233 -23.83 -9.41 -13.63
N PRO A 234 -24.82 -9.91 -12.87
CA PRO A 234 -24.60 -10.30 -11.49
C PRO A 234 -23.50 -11.35 -11.41
N PRO A 235 -22.41 -11.12 -10.64
CA PRO A 235 -21.29 -12.03 -10.58
C PRO A 235 -21.76 -13.35 -9.99
N VAL A 236 -21.31 -14.45 -10.59
CA VAL A 236 -21.54 -15.81 -10.09
C VAL A 236 -20.97 -16.00 -8.67
N ALA A 237 -20.11 -15.09 -8.22
CA ALA A 237 -19.41 -15.14 -6.94
C ALA A 237 -19.79 -13.97 -6.01
N ALA A 238 -21.05 -13.93 -5.57
CA ALA A 238 -21.49 -13.01 -4.52
C ALA A 238 -21.03 -13.46 -3.12
N GLY A 239 -20.83 -12.52 -2.20
CA GLY A 239 -20.60 -12.78 -0.77
C GLY A 239 -19.15 -13.02 -0.35
N LYS A 240 -18.91 -12.92 0.96
CA LYS A 240 -17.62 -13.26 1.58
C LYS A 240 -17.55 -14.77 1.81
N ILE A 241 -16.44 -15.37 1.41
CA ILE A 241 -16.11 -16.76 1.71
C ILE A 241 -14.86 -16.82 2.58
N ASN A 242 -14.62 -17.97 3.22
CA ASN A 242 -13.42 -18.14 4.04
C ASN A 242 -12.14 -18.12 3.15
N ARG A 243 -11.00 -17.80 3.77
CA ARG A 243 -9.71 -17.63 3.07
C ARG A 243 -9.27 -18.87 2.28
N ARG A 244 -9.51 -20.08 2.79
CA ARG A 244 -9.13 -21.31 2.10
C ARG A 244 -9.95 -21.47 0.82
N SER A 245 -11.27 -21.36 0.91
CA SER A 245 -12.16 -21.43 -0.26
C SER A 245 -11.85 -20.32 -1.27
N TYR A 246 -11.53 -19.12 -0.79
CA TYR A 246 -11.15 -18.01 -1.67
C TYR A 246 -9.85 -18.28 -2.46
N LEU A 247 -8.79 -18.73 -1.79
CA LEU A 247 -7.55 -19.07 -2.49
C LEU A 247 -7.71 -20.29 -3.42
N ASP A 248 -8.57 -21.24 -3.07
CA ASP A 248 -8.93 -22.35 -3.95
C ASP A 248 -9.63 -21.86 -5.23
N GLU A 249 -10.61 -20.96 -5.10
CA GLU A 249 -11.24 -20.33 -6.27
C GLU A 249 -10.22 -19.60 -7.15
N LEU A 250 -9.33 -18.79 -6.58
CA LEU A 250 -8.28 -18.10 -7.34
C LEU A 250 -7.37 -19.09 -8.08
N SER A 251 -7.04 -20.23 -7.46
CA SER A 251 -6.19 -21.26 -8.07
C SER A 251 -6.85 -21.96 -9.27
N ARG A 252 -8.19 -21.96 -9.34
CA ARG A 252 -8.98 -22.55 -10.42
C ARG A 252 -9.35 -21.55 -11.52
N ALA A 253 -9.04 -20.26 -11.31
CA ALA A 253 -9.29 -19.17 -12.23
C ALA A 253 -8.19 -19.07 -13.29
N GLN A 254 -8.54 -18.89 -14.56
CA GLN A 254 -7.60 -18.45 -15.60
C GLN A 254 -7.24 -16.98 -15.39
N SER A 255 -8.26 -16.15 -15.22
CA SER A 255 -8.12 -14.71 -15.00
C SER A 255 -8.94 -14.23 -13.80
N VAL A 256 -8.44 -13.21 -13.10
CA VAL A 256 -9.07 -12.65 -11.90
C VAL A 256 -9.19 -11.13 -12.05
N LEU A 257 -10.41 -10.61 -11.92
CA LEU A 257 -10.68 -9.18 -11.97
C LEU A 257 -10.46 -8.50 -10.61
N SER A 258 -9.61 -7.48 -10.60
CA SER A 258 -9.22 -6.72 -9.40
C SER A 258 -9.31 -5.20 -9.65
N PRO A 259 -10.53 -4.61 -9.63
CA PRO A 259 -10.69 -3.17 -9.81
C PRO A 259 -10.13 -2.39 -8.62
N PHE A 260 -10.05 -1.06 -8.78
CA PHE A 260 -9.63 -0.18 -7.71
C PHE A 260 -10.57 -0.28 -6.50
N GLY A 261 -10.00 -0.07 -5.31
CA GLY A 261 -10.72 -0.05 -4.03
C GLY A 261 -10.49 1.28 -3.32
N LEU A 262 -10.07 1.24 -2.05
CA LEU A 262 -9.55 2.44 -1.35
C LEU A 262 -8.20 2.92 -1.89
N GLY A 263 -7.61 2.20 -2.83
CA GLY A 263 -6.40 2.56 -3.55
C GLY A 263 -6.30 1.69 -4.79
N GLU A 264 -5.28 1.96 -5.61
CA GLU A 264 -5.03 1.24 -6.84
C GLU A 264 -4.55 -0.19 -6.57
N ILE A 265 -3.55 -0.34 -5.70
CA ILE A 265 -3.01 -1.63 -5.25
C ILE A 265 -3.92 -2.24 -4.18
N THR A 266 -4.21 -3.54 -4.31
CA THR A 266 -5.00 -4.29 -3.35
C THR A 266 -4.29 -5.57 -2.92
N LEU A 267 -4.64 -6.11 -1.74
CA LEU A 267 -4.07 -7.38 -1.28
C LEU A 267 -4.41 -8.55 -2.23
N LYS A 268 -5.55 -8.46 -2.93
CA LYS A 268 -5.97 -9.44 -3.95
C LYS A 268 -4.93 -9.57 -5.04
N ASP A 269 -4.28 -8.48 -5.45
CA ASP A 269 -3.33 -8.50 -6.56
C ASP A 269 -2.20 -9.51 -6.29
N TYR A 270 -1.69 -9.54 -5.06
CA TYR A 270 -0.65 -10.50 -4.64
C TYR A 270 -1.17 -11.91 -4.43
N GLU A 271 -2.42 -12.07 -3.96
CA GLU A 271 -3.07 -13.37 -3.84
C GLU A 271 -3.27 -14.03 -5.22
N VAL A 272 -3.57 -13.22 -6.24
CA VAL A 272 -3.67 -13.65 -7.64
C VAL A 272 -2.31 -14.11 -8.17
N PHE A 273 -1.24 -13.34 -7.94
CA PHE A 273 0.12 -13.76 -8.31
C PHE A 273 0.54 -15.07 -7.64
N LEU A 274 0.20 -15.27 -6.35
CA LEU A 274 0.48 -16.53 -5.66
C LEU A 274 -0.35 -17.71 -6.17
N SER A 275 -1.51 -17.44 -6.76
CA SER A 275 -2.44 -18.44 -7.30
C SER A 275 -2.17 -18.76 -8.78
N GLY A 276 -1.19 -18.11 -9.40
CA GLY A 276 -0.78 -18.33 -10.79
C GLY A 276 -1.83 -17.92 -11.83
N ALA A 277 -2.85 -17.16 -11.43
CA ALA A 277 -3.89 -16.66 -12.34
C ALA A 277 -3.45 -15.33 -12.97
N CYS A 278 -4.00 -15.01 -14.15
CA CYS A 278 -3.79 -13.72 -14.80
C CYS A 278 -4.56 -12.62 -14.06
N LEU A 279 -3.85 -11.57 -13.63
CA LEU A 279 -4.46 -10.42 -12.97
C LEU A 279 -5.01 -9.46 -14.04
N ILE A 280 -6.32 -9.23 -14.02
CA ILE A 280 -6.99 -8.19 -14.82
C ILE A 280 -7.25 -6.98 -13.92
N LYS A 281 -6.71 -5.82 -14.29
CA LYS A 281 -6.72 -4.61 -13.45
C LYS A 281 -6.93 -3.34 -14.29
N PRO A 282 -7.53 -2.27 -13.78
CA PRO A 282 -7.54 -1.01 -14.52
C PRO A 282 -6.11 -0.55 -14.80
N ASN A 283 -5.91 0.25 -15.84
CA ASN A 283 -4.60 0.74 -16.26
C ASN A 283 -3.84 1.36 -15.06
N MET A 284 -2.60 0.89 -14.85
CA MET A 284 -1.73 1.25 -13.73
C MET A 284 -0.58 2.18 -14.15
N ASN A 285 -0.50 2.64 -15.41
CA ASN A 285 0.69 3.36 -15.91
C ASN A 285 1.00 4.66 -15.18
N HIS A 286 -0.01 5.26 -14.52
CA HIS A 286 0.13 6.47 -13.73
C HIS A 286 0.94 6.26 -12.44
N LEU A 287 1.16 5.02 -12.00
CA LEU A 287 1.88 4.73 -10.76
C LEU A 287 3.32 4.27 -11.00
N GLU A 288 4.13 4.48 -9.97
CA GLU A 288 5.48 3.97 -9.82
C GLU A 288 5.57 3.20 -8.49
N THR A 289 6.09 1.97 -8.54
CA THR A 289 6.25 1.10 -7.35
C THR A 289 7.55 0.32 -7.42
N TRP A 290 7.98 -0.19 -6.26
CA TRP A 290 9.04 -1.18 -6.19
C TRP A 290 8.61 -2.37 -5.30
N PRO A 291 8.78 -3.62 -5.75
CA PRO A 291 9.07 -4.02 -7.13
C PRO A 291 7.94 -3.59 -8.09
N ASP A 292 8.31 -3.35 -9.35
CA ASP A 292 7.35 -3.01 -10.40
C ASP A 292 6.62 -4.27 -10.90
N LEU A 293 5.51 -4.58 -10.23
CA LEU A 293 4.68 -5.77 -10.49
C LEU A 293 3.50 -5.49 -11.43
N PHE A 294 3.26 -4.24 -11.82
CA PHE A 294 2.06 -3.82 -12.57
C PHE A 294 2.42 -3.40 -14.00
N ARG A 295 3.10 -4.29 -14.73
CA ARG A 295 3.57 -4.06 -16.11
C ARG A 295 2.53 -4.60 -17.12
N PRO A 296 1.84 -3.73 -17.88
CA PRO A 296 0.80 -4.15 -18.80
C PRO A 296 1.31 -5.14 -19.85
N GLY A 297 0.57 -6.22 -20.09
CA GLY A 297 0.93 -7.26 -21.07
C GLY A 297 2.05 -8.20 -20.62
N GLU A 298 2.78 -7.87 -19.55
CA GLU A 298 3.85 -8.73 -19.00
C GLU A 298 3.40 -9.44 -17.71
N THR A 299 2.94 -8.67 -16.72
CA THR A 299 2.54 -9.20 -15.41
C THR A 299 1.05 -9.02 -15.12
N VAL A 300 0.40 -8.07 -15.80
CA VAL A 300 -1.02 -7.77 -15.64
C VAL A 300 -1.69 -7.49 -16.99
N ALA A 301 -2.93 -7.93 -17.14
CA ALA A 301 -3.80 -7.49 -18.23
C ALA A 301 -4.55 -6.22 -17.79
N CYS A 302 -4.51 -5.18 -18.62
CA CYS A 302 -5.08 -3.88 -18.28
C CYS A 302 -6.33 -3.54 -19.10
N PHE A 303 -7.20 -2.71 -18.52
CA PHE A 303 -8.34 -2.08 -19.19
C PHE A 303 -8.47 -0.61 -18.77
N ASP A 304 -9.16 0.20 -19.58
CA ASP A 304 -9.29 1.64 -19.33
C ASP A 304 -10.20 1.94 -18.14
N TRP A 305 -10.01 3.09 -17.49
CA TRP A 305 -10.72 3.40 -16.25
C TRP A 305 -12.24 3.52 -16.42
N ASP A 306 -12.71 3.81 -17.64
CA ASP A 306 -14.11 3.96 -18.07
C ASP A 306 -14.72 2.72 -18.76
N LEU A 307 -13.97 1.60 -18.82
CA LEU A 307 -14.37 0.28 -19.33
C LEU A 307 -14.69 0.22 -20.84
#